data_AF-A0A6I3X0N2-F1
#
_entry.id   AF-A0A6I3X0N2-F1
#
_cell.length_a   1.000
_cell.length_b   1.000
_cell.length_c   1.000
_cell.angle_alpha   90.00
_cell.angle_beta   90.00
_cell.angle_gamma   90.00
#
_symmetry.space_group_name_H-M   'P 1'
#
loop_
_entity.id
_entity.type
_entity.pdbx_description
1 polymer ?
#
loop_
_entity_poly.entity_id
_entity_poly.type
_entity_poly.pdbx_seq_one_letter_code
_entity_poly.pdbx_strand_id
1 'polypeptide(L)'
;MTRPVFPNLVVGRSDLAEVQPWSIVPGTSHRGAASCDFATRRLTVPLGSTPADRVVRAHELVHLRLSPAHLDRDGALSDISDRALTCAEELRVNTVLARLSFATDQLRDGSERLSGERLSELGNWQEAVFFYVAVHGTGSAREYLGGVRRVRPEWAKALRAFSAALNGTLREFSTVKMTSTQLADGSMVPAGYLDVTVRLARLADRVAGAQAPSTAEELKQFRRSLQPGGRRPASGTFAPLVLDTTLEYKVIQSRVGGGRVSPEVYGSGGARINRLLTDPQQRIFTRRRVGAGAVVVIDQSGSMDIPVDELEALLEAVPGVTVLGYSHRPGDAVGNPNAWLLADRGRRALGWPLGNVGNGVDGPVLRYALSLRRNRDRVVWVTDGQVTDSNDHPNEGLSEECAQLVRRHQIFLVRTLGEVAGCLRVGGIQSIQFGEFGRIGRKLRNLV
;
A
#
# COMPACT_ATOMS: atom_id res chain seq x y z
N MET A 1 12.79 34.95 -43.51
CA MET A 1 12.87 33.70 -42.74
C MET A 1 13.81 33.91 -41.57
N THR A 2 13.28 34.21 -40.39
CA THR A 2 14.09 34.33 -39.16
C THR A 2 14.50 32.93 -38.72
N ARG A 3 15.82 32.67 -38.66
CA ARG A 3 16.36 31.42 -38.08
C ARG A 3 15.76 31.23 -36.67
N PRO A 4 15.19 30.06 -36.33
CA PRO A 4 14.83 29.78 -34.95
C PRO A 4 16.13 29.78 -34.13
N VAL A 5 16.25 30.77 -33.23
CA VAL A 5 17.44 30.98 -32.40
C VAL A 5 17.52 29.84 -31.39
N PHE A 6 18.45 28.90 -31.58
CA PHE A 6 18.81 27.92 -30.55
C PHE A 6 20.34 27.67 -30.36
N PRO A 7 21.25 28.67 -30.41
CA PRO A 7 22.69 28.34 -30.36
C PRO A 7 23.23 28.03 -28.95
N ASN A 8 22.52 28.42 -27.87
CA ASN A 8 23.03 28.32 -26.48
C ASN A 8 22.05 27.58 -25.54
N LEU A 9 21.46 26.47 -25.99
CA LEU A 9 20.31 25.85 -25.31
C LEU A 9 20.56 25.25 -23.92
N VAL A 10 21.81 25.09 -23.47
CA VAL A 10 22.12 24.56 -22.14
C VAL A 10 23.42 25.18 -21.63
N VAL A 11 23.40 26.43 -21.17
CA VAL A 11 24.56 27.02 -20.49
C VAL A 11 24.27 27.17 -19.00
N GLY A 12 25.23 26.79 -18.16
CA GLY A 12 25.16 26.97 -16.71
C GLY A 12 24.21 26.00 -16.01
N ARG A 13 24.21 24.72 -16.41
CA ARG A 13 23.70 23.62 -15.58
C ARG A 13 24.86 23.04 -14.76
N SER A 14 24.62 22.72 -13.50
CA SER A 14 25.63 22.11 -12.63
C SER A 14 25.64 20.59 -12.71
N ASP A 15 24.55 19.99 -13.19
CA ASP A 15 24.33 18.54 -13.30
C ASP A 15 24.66 17.98 -14.69
N LEU A 16 25.07 18.82 -15.63
CA LEU A 16 25.42 18.43 -16.99
C LEU A 16 26.72 19.12 -17.41
N ALA A 17 27.82 18.36 -17.41
CA ALA A 17 29.17 18.86 -17.68
C ALA A 17 29.52 18.95 -19.18
N GLU A 18 28.72 18.38 -20.08
CA GLU A 18 29.12 18.13 -21.48
C GLU A 18 28.62 19.13 -22.53
N VAL A 19 29.57 19.57 -23.36
CA VAL A 19 29.48 20.60 -24.42
C VAL A 19 29.02 20.04 -25.78
N GLN A 20 28.62 18.77 -25.89
CA GLN A 20 28.20 18.21 -27.19
C GLN A 20 26.91 18.87 -27.72
N PRO A 21 26.79 19.11 -29.03
CA PRO A 21 25.61 19.76 -29.59
C PRO A 21 24.36 18.89 -29.43
N TRP A 22 23.20 19.53 -29.29
CA TRP A 22 21.90 18.86 -29.32
C TRP A 22 21.42 18.70 -30.76
N SER A 23 20.85 17.53 -31.07
CA SER A 23 20.21 17.27 -32.37
C SER A 23 18.75 17.68 -32.33
N ILE A 24 18.34 18.60 -33.21
CA ILE A 24 16.94 19.05 -33.32
C ILE A 24 16.26 18.26 -34.43
N VAL A 25 15.17 17.58 -34.10
CA VAL A 25 14.39 16.78 -35.06
C VAL A 25 12.98 17.36 -35.20
N PRO A 26 12.45 17.52 -36.44
CA PRO A 26 11.08 17.98 -36.65
C PRO A 26 10.07 17.02 -36.01
N GLY A 27 9.15 17.57 -35.22
CA GLY A 27 8.00 16.88 -34.62
C GLY A 27 6.68 17.61 -34.90
N THR A 28 5.63 17.24 -34.15
CA THR A 28 4.32 17.91 -34.20
C THR A 28 3.94 18.47 -32.83
N SER A 29 2.90 19.30 -32.78
CA SER A 29 2.33 19.83 -31.52
C SER A 29 1.36 18.86 -30.83
N HIS A 30 1.16 17.65 -31.37
CA HIS A 30 0.38 16.61 -30.71
C HIS A 30 1.08 16.07 -29.46
N ARG A 31 0.32 15.69 -28.44
CA ARG A 31 0.87 15.15 -27.19
C ARG A 31 1.67 13.88 -27.48
N GLY A 32 2.86 13.80 -26.88
CA GLY A 32 3.78 12.68 -27.05
C GLY A 32 4.56 12.65 -28.37
N ALA A 33 4.31 13.59 -29.28
CA ALA A 33 5.10 13.74 -30.51
C ALA A 33 6.31 14.67 -30.34
N ALA A 34 6.27 15.57 -29.36
CA ALA A 34 7.41 16.35 -28.90
C ALA A 34 8.09 15.63 -27.73
N SER A 35 9.42 15.74 -27.66
CA SER A 35 10.20 15.10 -26.60
C SER A 35 11.59 15.70 -26.44
N CYS A 36 12.11 15.62 -25.21
CA CYS A 36 13.49 15.91 -24.86
C CYS A 36 14.19 14.64 -24.33
N ASP A 37 15.12 14.08 -25.11
CA ASP A 37 15.88 12.88 -24.75
C ASP A 37 17.34 13.25 -24.40
N PHE A 38 17.67 13.10 -23.12
CA PHE A 38 19.02 13.36 -22.59
C PHE A 38 20.05 12.30 -22.99
N ALA A 39 19.65 11.04 -23.14
CA ALA A 39 20.56 9.95 -23.47
C ALA A 39 21.07 10.07 -24.91
N THR A 40 20.17 10.43 -25.84
CA THR A 40 20.54 10.61 -27.26
C THR A 40 20.80 12.07 -27.65
N ARG A 41 20.68 13.01 -26.69
CA ARG A 41 20.79 14.47 -26.88
C ARG A 41 19.91 14.96 -28.03
N ARG A 42 18.68 14.44 -28.11
CA ARG A 42 17.73 14.71 -29.18
C ARG A 42 16.54 15.50 -28.66
N LEU A 43 16.26 16.62 -29.32
CA LEU A 43 15.10 17.46 -29.06
C LEU A 43 14.14 17.35 -30.25
N THR A 44 13.01 16.68 -30.07
CA THR A 44 11.96 16.55 -31.09
C THR A 44 10.89 17.61 -30.83
N VAL A 45 10.73 18.56 -31.75
CA VAL A 45 9.80 19.70 -31.56
C VAL A 45 9.15 20.15 -32.86
N PRO A 46 7.94 20.73 -32.82
CA PRO A 46 7.36 21.35 -34.01
C PRO A 46 8.21 22.54 -34.46
N LEU A 47 8.41 22.66 -35.78
CA LEU A 47 9.16 23.78 -36.39
C LEU A 47 8.27 24.90 -36.92
N GLY A 48 6.95 24.73 -36.85
CA GLY A 48 5.96 25.71 -37.29
C GLY A 48 5.95 27.00 -36.45
N SER A 49 5.23 28.00 -36.92
CA SER A 49 5.16 29.32 -36.27
C SER A 49 3.89 29.54 -35.45
N THR A 50 3.01 28.54 -35.35
CA THR A 50 1.73 28.69 -34.64
C THR A 50 1.95 28.94 -33.14
N PRO A 51 0.98 29.57 -32.44
CA PRO A 51 1.08 29.73 -30.99
C PRO A 51 1.31 28.42 -30.24
N ALA A 52 0.62 27.35 -30.65
CA ALA A 52 0.81 26.01 -30.09
C ALA A 52 2.25 25.49 -30.32
N ASP A 53 2.77 25.59 -31.55
CA ASP A 53 4.14 25.13 -31.85
C ASP A 53 5.19 25.89 -31.03
N ARG A 54 4.98 27.19 -30.79
CA ARG A 54 5.88 28.01 -29.96
C ARG A 54 5.88 27.55 -28.50
N VAL A 55 4.71 27.28 -27.93
CA VAL A 55 4.59 26.88 -26.52
C VAL A 55 5.07 25.43 -26.33
N VAL A 56 4.78 24.51 -27.26
CA VAL A 56 5.32 23.14 -27.23
C VAL A 56 6.85 23.16 -27.32
N ARG A 57 7.43 23.97 -28.23
CA ARG A 57 8.89 24.16 -28.25
C ARG A 57 9.41 24.67 -26.91
N ALA A 58 8.78 25.70 -26.35
CA ALA A 58 9.22 26.27 -25.08
C ALA A 58 9.13 25.26 -23.93
N HIS A 59 8.10 24.41 -23.91
CA HIS A 59 7.93 23.33 -22.94
C HIS A 59 9.12 22.35 -22.98
N GLU A 60 9.46 21.82 -24.17
CA GLU A 60 10.61 20.91 -24.31
C GLU A 60 11.96 21.58 -23.96
N LEU A 61 12.08 22.87 -24.26
CA LEU A 61 13.27 23.65 -23.87
C LEU A 61 13.38 23.87 -22.37
N VAL A 62 12.24 23.97 -21.66
CA VAL A 62 12.24 24.01 -20.20
C VAL A 62 12.67 22.65 -19.65
N HIS A 63 12.15 21.53 -20.18
CA HIS A 63 12.68 20.20 -19.81
C HIS A 63 14.19 20.13 -19.97
N LEU A 64 14.68 20.52 -21.14
CA LEU A 64 16.11 20.60 -21.43
C LEU A 64 16.88 21.51 -20.45
N ARG A 65 16.25 22.55 -19.91
CA ARG A 65 16.90 23.49 -18.98
C ARG A 65 16.96 22.97 -17.54
N LEU A 66 15.94 22.26 -17.06
CA LEU A 66 15.79 21.97 -15.63
C LEU A 66 15.49 20.51 -15.25
N SER A 67 15.14 19.63 -16.19
CA SER A 67 14.88 18.22 -15.89
C SER A 67 16.20 17.48 -15.70
N PRO A 68 16.34 16.62 -14.68
CA PRO A 68 17.56 15.89 -14.41
C PRO A 68 17.99 15.05 -15.62
N ALA A 69 19.27 15.13 -15.97
CA ALA A 69 19.83 14.31 -17.05
C ALA A 69 20.02 12.84 -16.62
N HIS A 70 20.24 12.62 -15.31
CA HIS A 70 20.36 11.31 -14.71
C HIS A 70 19.50 11.25 -13.45
N LEU A 71 18.81 10.12 -13.26
CA LEU A 71 18.00 9.83 -12.09
C LEU A 71 18.57 8.57 -11.44
N ASP A 72 19.25 8.74 -10.32
CA ASP A 72 19.59 7.63 -9.44
C ASP A 72 18.33 7.25 -8.65
N ARG A 73 17.94 5.97 -8.73
CA ARG A 73 16.73 5.44 -8.08
C ARG A 73 16.95 5.05 -6.63
N ASP A 74 18.20 5.01 -6.20
CA ASP A 74 18.53 4.64 -4.84
C ASP A 74 18.20 5.76 -3.85
N GLY A 75 18.02 5.38 -2.58
CA GLY A 75 17.72 6.32 -1.50
C GLY A 75 16.36 7.00 -1.66
N ALA A 76 16.37 8.33 -1.81
CA ALA A 76 15.21 9.20 -1.64
C ALA A 76 14.11 9.06 -2.70
N LEU A 77 14.36 8.35 -3.81
CA LEU A 77 13.40 8.12 -4.89
C LEU A 77 12.82 6.69 -4.92
N SER A 78 13.34 5.79 -4.08
CA SER A 78 13.00 4.36 -4.10
C SER A 78 11.53 4.06 -3.76
N ASP A 79 10.86 4.97 -3.04
CA ASP A 79 9.47 4.82 -2.59
C ASP A 79 8.43 5.41 -3.56
N ILE A 80 8.87 5.96 -4.70
CA ILE A 80 8.02 6.77 -5.61
C ILE A 80 7.91 6.08 -6.97
N SER A 81 6.70 6.03 -7.52
CA SER A 81 6.49 5.45 -8.85
C SER A 81 7.08 6.33 -9.95
N ASP A 82 7.60 5.68 -10.98
CA ASP A 82 8.08 6.32 -12.22
C ASP A 82 7.03 7.25 -12.81
N ARG A 83 5.78 6.77 -12.82
CA ARG A 83 4.65 7.51 -13.38
C ARG A 83 4.40 8.81 -12.61
N ALA A 84 4.47 8.77 -11.27
CA ALA A 84 4.33 9.98 -10.46
C ALA A 84 5.46 10.96 -10.68
N LEU A 85 6.72 10.50 -10.78
CA LEU A 85 7.87 11.37 -11.06
C LEU A 85 7.73 12.05 -12.42
N THR A 86 7.38 11.30 -13.47
CA THR A 86 7.14 11.86 -14.80
C THR A 86 6.03 12.89 -14.77
N CYS A 87 4.86 12.56 -14.23
CA CYS A 87 3.72 13.48 -14.25
C CYS A 87 3.94 14.72 -13.35
N ALA A 88 4.65 14.57 -12.24
CA ALA A 88 5.04 15.69 -11.39
C ALA A 88 6.07 16.60 -12.08
N GLU A 89 6.97 16.04 -12.88
CA GLU A 89 7.92 16.81 -13.65
C GLU A 89 7.23 17.64 -14.73
N GLU A 90 6.28 17.06 -15.46
CA GLU A 90 5.41 17.78 -16.40
C GLU A 90 4.71 18.97 -15.71
N LEU A 91 4.16 18.76 -14.52
CA LEU A 91 3.52 19.82 -13.73
C LEU A 91 4.52 20.93 -13.36
N ARG A 92 5.74 20.57 -12.92
CA ARG A 92 6.78 21.56 -12.60
C ARG A 92 7.16 22.37 -13.84
N VAL A 93 7.37 21.73 -14.98
CA VAL A 93 7.68 22.37 -16.26
C VAL A 93 6.56 23.32 -16.69
N ASN A 94 5.31 22.84 -16.67
CA ASN A 94 4.13 23.66 -17.00
C ASN A 94 4.01 24.88 -16.07
N THR A 95 4.31 24.71 -14.78
CA THR A 95 4.28 25.81 -13.80
C THR A 95 5.37 26.85 -14.09
N VAL A 96 6.60 26.41 -14.37
CA VAL A 96 7.70 27.32 -14.73
C VAL A 96 7.36 28.07 -16.02
N LEU A 97 6.85 27.36 -17.02
CA LEU A 97 6.46 27.92 -18.30
C LEU A 97 5.37 29.01 -18.15
N ALA A 98 4.34 28.73 -17.35
CA ALA A 98 3.30 29.71 -17.02
C ALA A 98 3.86 30.94 -16.28
N ARG A 99 4.78 30.75 -15.33
CA ARG A 99 5.44 31.86 -14.60
C ARG A 99 6.35 32.71 -15.48
N LEU A 100 6.83 32.16 -16.59
CA LEU A 100 7.57 32.86 -17.64
C LEU A 100 6.63 33.53 -18.67
N SER A 101 5.33 33.58 -18.41
CA SER A 101 4.30 34.23 -19.25
C SER A 101 4.09 33.58 -20.62
N PHE A 102 4.41 32.30 -20.77
CA PHE A 102 4.01 31.53 -21.94
C PHE A 102 2.54 31.10 -21.85
N ALA A 103 1.87 31.03 -23.00
CA ALA A 103 0.45 30.69 -23.12
C ALA A 103 0.20 29.18 -22.94
N THR A 104 0.28 28.67 -21.71
CA THR A 104 0.08 27.23 -21.40
C THR A 104 -1.35 26.73 -21.68
N ASP A 105 -2.30 27.62 -21.92
CA ASP A 105 -3.64 27.30 -22.43
C ASP A 105 -3.61 26.69 -23.84
N GLN A 106 -2.51 26.91 -24.59
CA GLN A 106 -2.28 26.34 -25.91
C GLN A 106 -1.74 24.90 -25.85
N LEU A 107 -1.31 24.41 -24.67
CA LEU A 107 -0.89 23.01 -24.48
C LEU A 107 -2.12 22.10 -24.39
N ARG A 108 -2.68 21.76 -25.55
CA ARG A 108 -3.81 20.85 -25.75
C ARG A 108 -3.83 20.37 -27.20
N ASP A 109 -4.27 19.14 -27.42
CA ASP A 109 -4.41 18.56 -28.76
C ASP A 109 -5.83 18.09 -29.10
N GLY A 110 -6.78 18.25 -28.16
CA GLY A 110 -8.19 17.92 -28.34
C GLY A 110 -8.55 16.50 -27.90
N SER A 111 -7.57 15.65 -27.57
CA SER A 111 -7.79 14.28 -27.12
C SER A 111 -8.21 14.18 -25.64
N GLU A 112 -8.17 15.28 -24.89
CA GLU A 112 -8.21 15.27 -23.43
C GLU A 112 -9.56 14.84 -22.87
N ARG A 113 -10.66 15.32 -23.47
CA ARG A 113 -12.02 14.93 -23.04
C ARG A 113 -12.21 13.43 -23.21
N LEU A 114 -11.83 12.87 -24.37
CA LEU A 114 -11.95 11.44 -24.65
C LEU A 114 -11.07 10.61 -23.71
N SER A 115 -9.85 11.06 -23.43
CA SER A 115 -8.95 10.41 -22.47
C SER A 115 -9.56 10.36 -21.07
N GLY A 116 -10.19 11.47 -20.62
CA GLY A 116 -10.89 11.53 -19.34
C GLY A 116 -12.11 10.61 -19.26
N GLU A 117 -12.90 10.51 -20.34
CA GLU A 117 -14.02 9.56 -20.45
C GLU A 117 -13.51 8.12 -20.35
N ARG A 118 -12.55 7.75 -21.21
CA ARG A 118 -12.01 6.39 -21.31
C ARG A 118 -11.37 5.89 -20.01
N LEU A 119 -10.53 6.69 -19.35
CA LEU A 119 -9.90 6.29 -18.09
C LEU A 119 -10.93 6.09 -16.97
N SER A 120 -12.00 6.88 -16.98
CA SER A 120 -13.09 6.78 -16.01
C SER A 120 -13.99 5.57 -16.26
N GLU A 121 -14.22 5.20 -17.52
CA GLU A 121 -14.94 3.99 -17.91
C GLU A 121 -14.18 2.72 -17.51
N LEU A 122 -12.86 2.71 -17.74
CA LEU A 122 -11.98 1.61 -17.34
C LEU A 122 -11.82 1.49 -15.82
N GLY A 123 -12.32 2.44 -15.03
CA GLY A 123 -12.15 2.45 -13.58
C GLY A 123 -10.70 2.62 -13.14
N ASN A 124 -9.83 3.15 -14.00
CA ASN A 124 -8.41 3.34 -13.71
C ASN A 124 -8.17 4.69 -13.01
N TRP A 125 -8.47 4.73 -11.70
CA TRP A 125 -8.29 5.92 -10.87
C TRP A 125 -6.84 6.42 -10.84
N GLN A 126 -5.90 5.48 -10.70
CA GLN A 126 -4.48 5.78 -10.56
C GLN A 126 -3.97 6.58 -11.77
N GLU A 127 -4.20 6.07 -12.98
CA GLU A 127 -3.81 6.77 -14.20
C GLU A 127 -4.64 8.05 -14.40
N ALA A 128 -5.89 8.07 -13.94
CA ALA A 128 -6.71 9.27 -14.02
C ALA A 128 -6.14 10.44 -13.18
N VAL A 129 -5.53 10.13 -12.03
CA VAL A 129 -4.80 11.08 -11.18
C VAL A 129 -3.51 11.52 -11.85
N PHE A 130 -2.68 10.59 -12.32
CA PHE A 130 -1.40 10.92 -12.95
C PHE A 130 -1.55 11.76 -14.22
N PHE A 131 -2.49 11.40 -15.09
CA PHE A 131 -2.81 12.20 -16.27
C PHE A 131 -3.24 13.61 -15.86
N TYR A 132 -4.10 13.74 -14.83
CA TYR A 132 -4.53 15.04 -14.33
C TYR A 132 -3.36 15.90 -13.84
N VAL A 133 -2.41 15.31 -13.11
CA VAL A 133 -1.21 16.01 -12.63
C VAL A 133 -0.37 16.50 -13.82
N ALA A 134 -0.11 15.64 -14.81
CA ALA A 134 0.71 15.99 -15.96
C ALA A 134 0.13 17.16 -16.78
N VAL A 135 -1.19 17.24 -16.89
CA VAL A 135 -1.87 18.31 -17.65
C VAL A 135 -2.22 19.52 -16.78
N HIS A 136 -1.96 19.49 -15.48
CA HIS A 136 -2.35 20.55 -14.57
C HIS A 136 -1.62 21.87 -14.92
N GLY A 137 -2.34 22.99 -14.84
CA GLY A 137 -1.83 24.31 -15.24
C GLY A 137 -1.87 24.60 -16.76
N THR A 138 -2.41 23.68 -17.57
CA THR A 138 -2.53 23.83 -19.03
C THR A 138 -3.99 23.91 -19.49
N GLY A 139 -4.21 24.24 -20.77
CA GLY A 139 -5.53 24.22 -21.41
C GLY A 139 -6.20 22.84 -21.42
N SER A 140 -5.39 21.77 -21.33
CA SER A 140 -5.83 20.38 -21.31
C SER A 140 -6.64 19.99 -20.06
N ALA A 141 -6.31 20.57 -18.89
CA ALA A 141 -6.87 20.14 -17.60
C ALA A 141 -8.39 20.27 -17.52
N ARG A 142 -8.96 21.34 -18.10
CA ARG A 142 -10.41 21.59 -18.06
C ARG A 142 -11.18 20.58 -18.90
N GLU A 143 -10.71 20.32 -20.12
CA GLU A 143 -11.35 19.38 -21.04
C GLU A 143 -11.28 17.95 -20.48
N TYR A 144 -10.12 17.57 -19.94
CA TYR A 144 -9.92 16.29 -19.26
C TYR A 144 -10.89 16.10 -18.08
N LEU A 145 -10.98 17.09 -17.18
CA LEU A 145 -11.95 17.06 -16.07
C LEU A 145 -13.41 17.02 -16.55
N GLY A 146 -13.68 17.61 -17.72
CA GLY A 146 -14.99 17.53 -18.37
C GLY A 146 -15.34 16.09 -18.76
N GLY A 147 -14.39 15.38 -19.37
CA GLY A 147 -14.53 13.96 -19.71
C GLY A 147 -14.72 13.08 -18.48
N VAL A 148 -13.85 13.23 -17.46
CA VAL A 148 -13.97 12.51 -16.19
C VAL A 148 -15.33 12.75 -15.55
N ARG A 149 -15.81 14.00 -15.52
CA ARG A 149 -17.10 14.35 -14.89
C ARG A 149 -18.29 13.67 -15.56
N ARG A 150 -18.23 13.46 -16.87
CA ARG A 150 -19.33 12.82 -17.63
C ARG A 150 -19.57 11.39 -17.18
N VAL A 151 -18.50 10.65 -16.89
CA VAL A 151 -18.56 9.24 -16.51
C VAL A 151 -18.57 9.06 -14.99
N ARG A 152 -17.71 9.80 -14.27
CA ARG A 152 -17.53 9.74 -12.82
C ARG A 152 -17.51 11.16 -12.20
N PRO A 153 -18.68 11.76 -11.89
CA PRO A 153 -18.77 13.11 -11.33
C PRO A 153 -17.98 13.30 -10.03
N GLU A 154 -17.97 12.30 -9.14
CA GLU A 154 -17.26 12.36 -7.86
C GLU A 154 -15.73 12.40 -8.04
N TRP A 155 -15.19 11.66 -9.03
CA TRP A 155 -13.77 11.73 -9.39
C TRP A 155 -13.39 13.14 -9.83
N ALA A 156 -14.19 13.77 -10.67
CA ALA A 156 -13.92 15.13 -11.12
C ALA A 156 -13.97 16.16 -9.98
N LYS A 157 -14.74 15.90 -8.91
CA LYS A 157 -14.74 16.72 -7.68
C LYS A 157 -13.50 16.44 -6.82
N ALA A 158 -13.06 15.18 -6.74
CA ALA A 158 -11.85 14.78 -6.04
C ALA A 158 -10.59 15.36 -6.69
N LEU A 159 -10.44 15.25 -8.01
CA LEU A 159 -9.33 15.84 -8.77
C LEU A 159 -9.31 17.38 -8.65
N ARG A 160 -10.47 18.03 -8.60
CA ARG A 160 -10.55 19.47 -8.29
C ARG A 160 -10.09 19.81 -6.87
N ALA A 161 -10.41 18.99 -5.88
CA ALA A 161 -9.88 19.18 -4.54
C ALA A 161 -8.36 18.98 -4.51
N PHE A 162 -7.87 17.96 -5.22
CA PHE A 162 -6.45 17.68 -5.36
C PHE A 162 -5.69 18.85 -6.04
N SER A 163 -6.31 19.51 -7.03
CA SER A 163 -5.78 20.74 -7.63
C SER A 163 -5.47 21.82 -6.60
N ALA A 164 -6.29 21.96 -5.56
CA ALA A 164 -6.05 22.98 -4.53
C ALA A 164 -4.81 22.63 -3.69
N ALA A 165 -4.60 21.33 -3.41
CA ALA A 165 -3.40 20.86 -2.71
C ALA A 165 -2.13 21.05 -3.57
N LEU A 166 -2.17 20.68 -4.86
CA LEU A 166 -1.08 20.94 -5.81
C LEU A 166 -0.71 22.43 -5.88
N ASN A 167 -1.71 23.30 -6.03
CA ASN A 167 -1.51 24.74 -6.04
C ASN A 167 -1.01 25.28 -4.68
N GLY A 168 -1.37 24.65 -3.57
CA GLY A 168 -0.82 24.96 -2.25
C GLY A 168 0.67 24.68 -2.22
N THR A 169 1.08 23.47 -2.60
CA THR A 169 2.49 23.05 -2.65
C THR A 169 3.31 23.90 -3.62
N LEU A 170 2.83 24.16 -4.83
CA LEU A 170 3.55 24.97 -5.83
C LEU A 170 3.77 26.43 -5.37
N ARG A 171 2.89 26.98 -4.53
CA ARG A 171 3.03 28.35 -4.00
C ARG A 171 4.17 28.48 -2.99
N GLU A 172 4.63 27.39 -2.40
CA GLU A 172 5.74 27.40 -1.44
C GLU A 172 7.11 27.62 -2.12
N PHE A 173 7.20 27.46 -3.45
CA PHE A 173 8.46 27.54 -4.18
C PHE A 173 8.49 28.74 -5.11
N SER A 174 9.60 29.50 -5.08
CA SER A 174 9.88 30.56 -6.05
C SER A 174 10.27 29.96 -7.41
N THR A 175 10.15 30.75 -8.49
CA THR A 175 10.60 30.31 -9.82
C THR A 175 12.07 29.92 -9.82
N VAL A 176 12.93 30.69 -9.14
CA VAL A 176 14.37 30.40 -9.01
C VAL A 176 14.61 29.03 -8.39
N LYS A 177 13.88 28.69 -7.33
CA LYS A 177 13.99 27.40 -6.65
C LYS A 177 13.51 26.27 -7.57
N MET A 178 12.38 26.45 -8.25
CA MET A 178 11.85 25.47 -9.21
C MET A 178 12.80 25.21 -10.38
N THR A 179 13.57 26.20 -10.81
CA THR A 179 14.52 26.08 -11.93
C THR A 179 15.93 25.67 -11.49
N SER A 180 16.18 25.44 -10.20
CA SER A 180 17.52 25.18 -9.70
C SER A 180 18.07 23.85 -10.22
N THR A 181 19.18 23.92 -10.94
CA THR A 181 19.96 22.76 -11.38
C THR A 181 21.18 22.48 -10.48
N GLN A 182 21.26 23.13 -9.32
CA GLN A 182 22.37 22.91 -8.38
C GLN A 182 22.26 21.52 -7.76
N LEU A 183 23.38 20.81 -7.70
CA LEU A 183 23.50 19.55 -7.00
C LEU A 183 23.75 19.83 -5.51
N ALA A 184 23.05 19.12 -4.63
CA ALA A 184 23.38 19.10 -3.21
C ALA A 184 24.56 18.17 -2.97
N ASP A 185 25.32 18.39 -1.88
CA ASP A 185 26.47 17.55 -1.53
C ASP A 185 26.07 16.07 -1.47
N GLY A 186 26.71 15.24 -2.30
CA GLY A 186 26.45 13.80 -2.40
C GLY A 186 25.20 13.40 -3.21
N SER A 187 24.45 14.35 -3.79
CA SER A 187 23.33 14.02 -4.68
C SER A 187 23.67 14.25 -6.15
N MET A 188 23.31 13.28 -7.00
CA MET A 188 23.37 13.43 -8.46
C MET A 188 22.11 14.09 -9.05
N VAL A 189 21.11 14.39 -8.21
CA VAL A 189 19.82 14.93 -8.64
C VAL A 189 19.73 16.42 -8.28
N PRO A 190 19.27 17.29 -9.19
CA PRO A 190 19.20 18.71 -8.91
C PRO A 190 18.21 19.08 -7.81
N ALA A 191 18.56 20.10 -7.01
CA ALA A 191 17.75 20.59 -5.89
C ALA A 191 16.33 21.00 -6.32
N GLY A 192 16.15 21.63 -7.48
CA GLY A 192 14.82 21.99 -7.97
C GLY A 192 13.93 20.77 -8.23
N TYR A 193 14.52 19.64 -8.65
CA TYR A 193 13.80 18.39 -8.84
C TYR A 193 13.50 17.71 -7.49
N LEU A 194 14.50 17.61 -6.61
CA LEU A 194 14.35 17.02 -5.28
C LEU A 194 13.34 17.75 -4.40
N ASP A 195 13.34 19.08 -4.42
CA ASP A 195 12.48 19.87 -3.54
C ASP A 195 11.05 19.97 -4.07
N VAL A 196 10.88 20.01 -5.40
CA VAL A 196 9.59 20.28 -6.03
C VAL A 196 9.01 19.01 -6.67
N THR A 197 9.68 18.42 -7.65
CA THR A 197 9.15 17.27 -8.40
C THR A 197 8.90 16.08 -7.49
N VAL A 198 9.86 15.70 -6.63
CA VAL A 198 9.72 14.58 -5.69
C VAL A 198 8.57 14.83 -4.69
N ARG A 199 8.42 16.06 -4.20
CA ARG A 199 7.34 16.40 -3.27
C ARG A 199 5.96 16.32 -3.94
N LEU A 200 5.85 16.80 -5.18
CA LEU A 200 4.63 16.68 -5.98
C LEU A 200 4.34 15.22 -6.34
N ALA A 201 5.36 14.44 -6.68
CA ALA A 201 5.25 13.02 -7.02
C ALA A 201 4.74 12.20 -5.83
N ARG A 202 5.30 12.40 -4.63
CA ARG A 202 4.81 11.76 -3.39
C ARG A 202 3.35 12.08 -3.10
N LEU A 203 2.94 13.33 -3.36
CA LEU A 203 1.56 13.73 -3.20
C LEU A 203 0.67 13.06 -4.26
N ALA A 204 1.12 12.99 -5.51
CA ALA A 204 0.42 12.32 -6.61
C ALA A 204 0.26 10.80 -6.35
N ASP A 205 1.34 10.10 -5.98
CA ASP A 205 1.31 8.67 -5.63
C ASP A 205 0.35 8.39 -4.49
N ARG A 206 0.38 9.21 -3.44
CA ARG A 206 -0.55 9.08 -2.30
C ARG A 206 -2.01 9.15 -2.76
N VAL A 207 -2.32 10.06 -3.67
CA VAL A 207 -3.68 10.24 -4.18
C VAL A 207 -4.06 9.14 -5.19
N ALA A 208 -3.10 8.72 -6.02
CA ALA A 208 -3.29 7.69 -7.02
C ALA A 208 -3.46 6.29 -6.40
N GLY A 209 -2.79 6.02 -5.28
CA GLY A 209 -2.95 4.81 -4.47
C GLY A 209 -4.13 4.85 -3.49
N ALA A 210 -4.89 5.94 -3.47
CA ALA A 210 -6.12 6.02 -2.69
C ALA A 210 -7.29 5.30 -3.38
N GLN A 211 -8.23 4.79 -2.59
CA GLN A 211 -9.54 4.41 -3.08
C GLN A 211 -10.25 5.64 -3.64
N ALA A 212 -10.68 5.56 -4.89
CA ALA A 212 -11.41 6.63 -5.52
C ALA A 212 -12.76 6.85 -4.81
N PRO A 213 -13.13 8.09 -4.45
CA PRO A 213 -14.37 8.35 -3.75
C PRO A 213 -15.57 8.04 -4.67
N SER A 214 -16.48 7.22 -4.15
CA SER A 214 -17.71 6.79 -4.80
C SER A 214 -18.96 7.42 -4.16
N THR A 215 -18.85 7.88 -2.92
CA THR A 215 -19.93 8.54 -2.17
C THR A 215 -19.55 9.96 -1.73
N ALA A 216 -20.54 10.76 -1.34
CA ALA A 216 -20.31 12.12 -0.83
C ALA A 216 -19.51 12.14 0.47
N GLU A 217 -19.69 11.14 1.33
CA GLU A 217 -18.94 11.03 2.59
C GLU A 217 -17.48 10.61 2.33
N GLU A 218 -17.25 9.64 1.44
CA GLU A 218 -15.89 9.30 0.99
C GLU A 218 -15.18 10.51 0.36
N LEU A 219 -15.88 11.30 -0.46
CA LEU A 219 -15.32 12.53 -1.02
C LEU A 219 -14.96 13.56 0.06
N LYS A 220 -15.78 13.68 1.11
CA LYS A 220 -15.50 14.58 2.24
C LYS A 220 -14.28 14.11 3.04
N GLN A 221 -14.16 12.82 3.31
CA GLN A 221 -12.99 12.22 3.95
C GLN A 221 -11.73 12.39 3.09
N PHE A 222 -11.85 12.14 1.78
CA PHE A 222 -10.78 12.38 0.82
C PHE A 222 -10.31 13.84 0.85
N ARG A 223 -11.22 14.82 0.83
CA ARG A 223 -10.87 16.25 0.95
C ARG A 223 -10.13 16.59 2.24
N ARG A 224 -10.53 16.00 3.37
CA ARG A 224 -9.83 16.17 4.65
C ARG A 224 -8.43 15.59 4.61
N SER A 225 -8.24 14.45 3.93
CA SER A 225 -6.93 13.80 3.78
C SER A 225 -5.89 14.64 3.02
N LEU A 226 -6.36 15.55 2.16
CA LEU A 226 -5.52 16.47 1.40
C LEU A 226 -5.07 17.71 2.19
N GLN A 227 -5.65 17.96 3.36
CA GLN A 227 -5.26 19.10 4.20
C GLN A 227 -3.92 18.81 4.92
N PRO A 228 -3.11 19.83 5.22
CA PRO A 228 -1.91 19.66 6.02
C PRO A 228 -2.22 18.98 7.36
N GLY A 229 -1.45 17.93 7.72
CA GLY A 229 -1.70 17.12 8.92
C GLY A 229 -2.92 16.18 8.82
N GLY A 230 -3.62 16.15 7.69
CA GLY A 230 -4.70 15.20 7.44
C GLY A 230 -4.20 13.76 7.43
N ARG A 231 -5.04 12.85 7.93
CA ARG A 231 -4.82 11.40 7.80
C ARG A 231 -4.70 11.03 6.32
N ARG A 232 -3.86 10.05 5.97
CA ARG A 232 -3.79 9.51 4.58
C ARG A 232 -5.19 9.13 4.08
N PRO A 233 -5.50 9.25 2.77
CA PRO A 233 -6.78 8.80 2.24
C PRO A 233 -6.93 7.28 2.39
N ALA A 234 -8.16 6.78 2.43
CA ALA A 234 -8.42 5.33 2.37
C ALA A 234 -7.78 4.73 1.11
N SER A 235 -7.12 3.58 1.23
CA SER A 235 -6.59 2.80 0.10
C SER A 235 -7.59 1.76 -0.40
N GLY A 236 -8.48 1.28 0.48
CA GLY A 236 -9.45 0.23 0.16
C GLY A 236 -8.84 -1.15 -0.10
N THR A 237 -7.55 -1.32 0.15
CA THR A 237 -6.81 -2.57 -0.05
C THR A 237 -5.93 -2.88 1.15
N PHE A 238 -5.68 -4.15 1.42
CA PHE A 238 -4.67 -4.56 2.40
C PHE A 238 -3.25 -4.20 1.91
N ALA A 239 -2.35 -3.95 2.85
CA ALA A 239 -0.92 -3.89 2.61
C ALA A 239 -0.36 -5.30 2.31
N PRO A 240 0.77 -5.41 1.61
CA PRO A 240 1.45 -6.69 1.45
C PRO A 240 1.91 -7.21 2.82
N LEU A 241 1.78 -8.52 3.03
CA LEU A 241 2.32 -9.19 4.22
C LEU A 241 3.84 -9.28 4.09
N VAL A 242 4.57 -8.75 5.07
CA VAL A 242 6.03 -8.81 5.14
C VAL A 242 6.39 -9.44 6.49
N LEU A 243 6.95 -10.65 6.43
CA LEU A 243 7.38 -11.37 7.62
C LEU A 243 8.75 -10.89 8.08
N ASP A 244 8.91 -10.77 9.39
CA ASP A 244 10.22 -10.57 9.98
C ASP A 244 11.00 -11.89 9.99
N THR A 245 12.04 -11.95 9.16
CA THR A 245 12.96 -13.09 9.10
C THR A 245 14.17 -12.95 10.03
N THR A 246 14.26 -11.85 10.79
CA THR A 246 15.44 -11.54 11.62
C THR A 246 15.29 -11.95 13.08
N LEU A 247 14.10 -12.41 13.50
CA LEU A 247 13.86 -12.85 14.87
C LEU A 247 14.74 -14.03 15.29
N GLU A 248 15.27 -13.95 16.51
CA GLU A 248 15.99 -15.04 17.14
C GLU A 248 15.06 -15.95 17.94
N TYR A 249 15.35 -17.25 17.97
CA TYR A 249 14.48 -18.25 18.59
C TYR A 249 15.20 -19.09 19.64
N LYS A 250 14.51 -19.40 20.73
CA LYS A 250 14.91 -20.46 21.67
C LYS A 250 14.02 -21.69 21.55
N VAL A 251 14.63 -22.85 21.75
CA VAL A 251 13.92 -24.11 21.91
C VAL A 251 13.32 -24.15 23.32
N ILE A 252 12.02 -24.40 23.43
CA ILE A 252 11.36 -24.54 24.75
C ILE A 252 11.15 -26.01 25.05
N GLN A 253 10.57 -26.74 24.09
CA GLN A 253 10.41 -28.20 24.08
C GLN A 253 9.88 -28.59 22.70
N SER A 254 10.54 -29.52 22.01
CA SER A 254 10.05 -30.06 20.75
C SER A 254 8.73 -30.82 20.97
N ARG A 255 7.93 -31.01 19.90
CA ARG A 255 6.89 -32.06 19.88
C ARG A 255 7.57 -33.40 20.22
N VAL A 256 7.67 -33.74 21.49
CA VAL A 256 7.59 -35.14 21.87
C VAL A 256 6.15 -35.48 21.55
N GLY A 257 5.93 -36.37 20.58
CA GLY A 257 4.61 -36.86 20.20
C GLY A 257 3.93 -37.64 21.33
N GLY A 258 3.83 -37.08 22.52
CA GLY A 258 3.02 -37.55 23.62
C GLY A 258 1.58 -37.30 23.25
N GLY A 259 1.03 -38.15 22.39
CA GLY A 259 -0.40 -38.25 22.29
C GLY A 259 -0.92 -38.46 23.71
N ARG A 260 -1.90 -37.65 24.12
CA ARG A 260 -2.51 -37.85 25.44
C ARG A 260 -3.05 -39.25 25.47
N VAL A 261 -2.49 -40.07 26.35
CA VAL A 261 -2.95 -41.42 26.57
C VAL A 261 -4.10 -41.34 27.55
N SER A 262 -5.32 -41.33 27.03
CA SER A 262 -6.51 -41.41 27.86
C SER A 262 -6.90 -42.87 28.05
N PRO A 263 -7.22 -43.30 29.29
CA PRO A 263 -7.86 -44.58 29.55
C PRO A 263 -9.25 -44.60 28.89
N GLU A 264 -9.54 -45.64 28.13
CA GLU A 264 -10.82 -45.85 27.43
C GLU A 264 -11.28 -47.31 27.61
N VAL A 265 -12.58 -47.56 27.47
CA VAL A 265 -13.18 -48.92 27.57
C VAL A 265 -12.84 -49.78 26.35
N TYR A 266 -12.43 -49.15 25.25
CA TYR A 266 -11.98 -49.79 24.01
C TYR A 266 -10.81 -48.99 23.41
N GLY A 267 -9.88 -49.65 22.69
CA GLY A 267 -8.76 -48.97 22.04
C GLY A 267 -7.67 -49.93 21.56
N SER A 268 -6.69 -49.39 20.80
CA SER A 268 -5.60 -50.15 20.17
C SER A 268 -4.26 -50.11 20.92
N GLY A 269 -4.18 -49.38 22.04
CA GLY A 269 -2.98 -49.36 22.89
C GLY A 269 -2.97 -50.49 23.93
N GLY A 270 -1.79 -50.76 24.51
CA GLY A 270 -1.60 -51.84 25.49
C GLY A 270 -2.58 -51.77 26.66
N ALA A 271 -3.16 -52.92 27.01
CA ALA A 271 -4.15 -53.05 28.07
C ALA A 271 -3.53 -52.86 29.46
N ARG A 272 -4.11 -51.96 30.26
CA ARG A 272 -3.76 -51.69 31.65
C ARG A 272 -4.65 -52.53 32.56
N ILE A 273 -4.29 -53.81 32.71
CA ILE A 273 -5.09 -54.82 33.44
C ILE A 273 -5.35 -54.39 34.90
N ASN A 274 -4.43 -53.67 35.52
CA ASN A 274 -4.60 -53.11 36.87
C ASN A 274 -5.83 -52.19 37.01
N ARG A 275 -6.32 -51.58 35.91
CA ARG A 275 -7.54 -50.76 35.91
C ARG A 275 -8.83 -51.56 35.90
N LEU A 276 -8.78 -52.87 35.59
CA LEU A 276 -9.95 -53.74 35.66
C LEU A 276 -10.53 -53.82 37.09
N LEU A 277 -9.65 -53.76 38.08
CA LEU A 277 -9.98 -53.86 39.51
C LEU A 277 -10.13 -52.49 40.20
N THR A 278 -9.56 -51.43 39.61
CA THR A 278 -9.44 -50.11 40.27
C THR A 278 -10.23 -48.99 39.59
N ASP A 279 -10.63 -49.15 38.33
CA ASP A 279 -11.43 -48.17 37.59
C ASP A 279 -12.87 -48.70 37.45
N PRO A 280 -13.88 -48.10 38.12
CA PRO A 280 -15.27 -48.56 38.05
C PRO A 280 -15.85 -48.60 36.62
N GLN A 281 -15.26 -47.82 35.71
CA GLN A 281 -15.65 -47.78 34.30
C GLN A 281 -14.83 -48.76 33.43
N GLN A 282 -13.96 -49.57 34.02
CA GLN A 282 -13.13 -50.58 33.36
C GLN A 282 -12.38 -50.07 32.12
N ARG A 283 -11.86 -48.84 32.19
CA ARG A 283 -11.11 -48.20 31.10
C ARG A 283 -9.70 -48.79 30.99
N ILE A 284 -9.62 -50.01 30.47
CA ILE A 284 -8.38 -50.80 30.39
C ILE A 284 -7.53 -50.48 29.16
N PHE A 285 -8.10 -49.91 28.10
CA PHE A 285 -7.35 -49.61 26.88
C PHE A 285 -6.79 -48.19 26.91
N THR A 286 -5.75 -47.98 26.13
CA THR A 286 -5.14 -46.67 25.96
C THR A 286 -5.44 -46.14 24.57
N ARG A 287 -6.06 -44.96 24.48
CA ARG A 287 -6.20 -44.24 23.22
C ARG A 287 -5.19 -43.12 23.16
N ARG A 288 -4.26 -43.19 22.20
CA ARG A 288 -3.32 -42.10 21.91
C ARG A 288 -4.06 -41.03 21.14
N ARG A 289 -4.51 -39.96 21.82
CA ARG A 289 -5.03 -38.77 21.14
C ARG A 289 -3.85 -37.93 20.67
N VAL A 290 -3.59 -37.91 19.37
CA VAL A 290 -2.72 -36.89 18.78
C VAL A 290 -3.42 -35.55 19.02
N GLY A 291 -2.84 -34.68 19.84
CA GLY A 291 -3.37 -33.33 20.02
C GLY A 291 -3.43 -32.66 18.65
N ALA A 292 -4.59 -32.10 18.30
CA ALA A 292 -4.68 -31.27 17.10
C ALA A 292 -3.67 -30.11 17.29
N GLY A 293 -2.81 -29.89 16.30
CA GLY A 293 -2.03 -28.66 16.30
C GLY A 293 -2.95 -27.47 16.08
N ALA A 294 -2.42 -26.28 16.33
CA ALA A 294 -3.14 -25.05 16.07
C ALA A 294 -2.19 -24.03 15.44
N VAL A 295 -2.75 -23.21 14.57
CA VAL A 295 -2.16 -21.95 14.13
C VAL A 295 -2.97 -20.84 14.79
N VAL A 296 -2.31 -20.02 15.60
CA VAL A 296 -2.92 -18.89 16.29
C VAL A 296 -2.43 -17.62 15.61
N VAL A 297 -3.35 -16.79 15.18
CA VAL A 297 -3.09 -15.47 14.60
C VAL A 297 -3.52 -14.43 15.63
N ILE A 298 -2.67 -13.48 15.93
CA ILE A 298 -2.89 -12.48 16.96
C ILE A 298 -2.80 -11.10 16.33
N ASP A 299 -3.93 -10.40 16.39
CA ASP A 299 -4.01 -8.97 16.12
C ASP A 299 -3.27 -8.20 17.21
N GLN A 300 -2.17 -7.53 16.84
CA GLN A 300 -1.40 -6.64 17.71
C GLN A 300 -1.63 -5.17 17.34
N SER A 301 -2.80 -4.77 16.86
CA SER A 301 -3.13 -3.36 16.65
C SER A 301 -3.56 -2.68 17.95
N GLY A 302 -3.18 -1.41 18.10
CA GLY A 302 -3.59 -0.58 19.22
C GLY A 302 -3.17 -1.13 20.60
N SER A 303 -4.14 -1.37 21.48
CA SER A 303 -3.93 -1.82 22.87
C SER A 303 -3.80 -3.34 23.02
N MET A 304 -3.83 -4.10 21.93
CA MET A 304 -3.75 -5.57 21.93
C MET A 304 -2.29 -6.06 21.91
N ASP A 305 -1.47 -5.54 22.83
CA ASP A 305 -0.12 -6.06 23.02
C ASP A 305 -0.16 -7.50 23.54
N ILE A 306 0.91 -8.25 23.25
CA ILE A 306 1.07 -9.63 23.72
C ILE A 306 2.09 -9.61 24.86
N PRO A 307 1.66 -9.71 26.13
CA PRO A 307 2.59 -9.93 27.22
C PRO A 307 3.32 -11.26 27.01
N VAL A 308 4.62 -11.27 27.31
CA VAL A 308 5.44 -12.48 27.20
C VAL A 308 4.84 -13.63 28.02
N ASP A 309 4.33 -13.32 29.22
CA ASP A 309 3.74 -14.30 30.14
C ASP A 309 2.48 -14.96 29.58
N GLU A 310 1.64 -14.22 28.85
CA GLU A 310 0.45 -14.78 28.19
C GLU A 310 0.81 -15.72 27.04
N LEU A 311 1.84 -15.37 26.27
CA LEU A 311 2.37 -16.27 25.25
C LEU A 311 2.94 -17.54 25.89
N GLU A 312 3.70 -17.42 26.98
CA GLU A 312 4.25 -18.58 27.69
C GLU A 312 3.15 -19.50 28.22
N ALA A 313 2.11 -18.94 28.86
CA ALA A 313 0.96 -19.70 29.30
C ALA A 313 0.24 -20.44 28.16
N LEU A 314 0.14 -19.82 26.97
CA LEU A 314 -0.41 -20.49 25.78
C LEU A 314 0.48 -21.64 25.30
N LEU A 315 1.79 -21.45 25.25
CA LEU A 315 2.75 -22.47 24.80
C LEU A 315 2.78 -23.68 25.74
N GLU A 316 2.61 -23.46 27.04
CA GLU A 316 2.43 -24.52 28.04
C GLU A 316 1.10 -25.26 27.87
N ALA A 317 0.00 -24.53 27.65
CA ALA A 317 -1.32 -25.10 27.49
C ALA A 317 -1.50 -25.86 26.17
N VAL A 318 -0.81 -25.42 25.10
CA VAL A 318 -0.91 -25.97 23.75
C VAL A 318 0.50 -26.22 23.17
N PRO A 319 1.21 -27.28 23.61
CA PRO A 319 2.57 -27.53 23.16
C PRO A 319 2.69 -27.71 21.64
N GLY A 320 3.63 -26.98 21.04
CA GLY A 320 3.91 -27.04 19.60
C GLY A 320 2.91 -26.29 18.71
N VAL A 321 2.10 -25.40 19.29
CA VAL A 321 1.32 -24.40 18.54
C VAL A 321 2.23 -23.51 17.69
N THR A 322 1.72 -23.10 16.52
CA THR A 322 2.34 -22.06 15.70
C THR A 322 1.61 -20.75 15.98
N VAL A 323 2.34 -19.68 16.32
CA VAL A 323 1.77 -18.39 16.70
C VAL A 323 2.32 -17.30 15.81
N LEU A 324 1.43 -16.56 15.15
CA LEU A 324 1.72 -15.38 14.34
C LEU A 324 1.14 -14.15 15.03
N GLY A 325 1.98 -13.15 15.28
CA GLY A 325 1.54 -11.79 15.62
C GLY A 325 1.60 -10.91 14.37
N TYR A 326 0.71 -9.93 14.24
CA TYR A 326 0.77 -8.96 13.15
C TYR A 326 0.29 -7.59 13.59
N SER A 327 0.82 -6.57 12.91
CA SER A 327 0.36 -5.19 13.06
C SER A 327 0.86 -4.37 11.89
N HIS A 328 0.09 -3.38 11.44
CA HIS A 328 0.45 -2.55 10.30
C HIS A 328 0.38 -1.07 10.61
N ARG A 329 1.53 -0.40 10.47
CA ARG A 329 1.61 1.05 10.57
C ARG A 329 1.05 1.69 9.29
N PRO A 330 0.12 2.65 9.40
CA PRO A 330 -0.52 3.26 8.23
C PRO A 330 0.49 3.90 7.29
N GLY A 331 0.56 3.35 6.07
CA GLY A 331 1.37 3.92 5.02
C GLY A 331 2.88 3.66 5.11
N ASP A 332 3.27 2.65 5.90
CA ASP A 332 4.59 2.04 5.78
C ASP A 332 4.82 1.50 4.36
N ALA A 333 6.05 1.64 3.89
CA ALA A 333 6.46 1.21 2.56
C ALA A 333 6.63 -0.32 2.48
N VAL A 334 6.73 -0.82 1.25
CA VAL A 334 7.14 -2.20 0.97
C VAL A 334 8.50 -2.47 1.62
N GLY A 335 8.57 -3.49 2.46
CA GLY A 335 9.83 -3.97 3.07
C GLY A 335 9.89 -3.87 4.60
N ASN A 336 9.04 -3.04 5.23
CA ASN A 336 8.94 -3.04 6.69
C ASN A 336 8.17 -4.27 7.17
N PRO A 337 8.73 -5.09 8.09
CA PRO A 337 7.99 -6.22 8.66
C PRO A 337 6.71 -5.77 9.37
N ASN A 338 5.62 -6.48 9.09
CA ASN A 338 4.29 -6.25 9.66
C ASN A 338 3.65 -7.54 10.21
N ALA A 339 4.43 -8.62 10.25
CA ALA A 339 4.04 -9.88 10.87
C ALA A 339 5.28 -10.63 11.41
N TRP A 340 5.08 -11.34 12.52
CA TRP A 340 6.13 -11.98 13.31
C TRP A 340 5.71 -13.40 13.69
N LEU A 341 6.60 -14.36 13.44
CA LEU A 341 6.40 -15.74 13.87
C LEU A 341 6.87 -15.87 15.32
N LEU A 342 5.95 -15.69 16.27
CA LEU A 342 6.26 -15.66 17.70
C LEU A 342 6.59 -17.04 18.25
N ALA A 343 5.97 -18.08 17.70
CA ALA A 343 6.30 -19.46 18.00
C ALA A 343 6.06 -20.37 16.81
N ASP A 344 6.92 -21.38 16.65
CA ASP A 344 6.72 -22.46 15.70
C ASP A 344 7.20 -23.78 16.27
N ARG A 345 6.24 -24.67 16.56
CA ARG A 345 6.46 -26.11 16.76
C ARG A 345 7.56 -26.44 17.79
N GLY A 346 7.52 -25.77 18.93
CA GLY A 346 8.42 -26.02 20.06
C GLY A 346 9.62 -25.06 20.14
N ARG A 347 9.66 -24.06 19.25
CA ARG A 347 10.54 -22.90 19.36
C ARG A 347 9.69 -21.65 19.57
N ARG A 348 10.20 -20.68 20.36
CA ARG A 348 9.64 -19.32 20.43
C ARG A 348 10.68 -18.27 20.14
N ALA A 349 10.21 -17.13 19.62
CA ALA A 349 11.00 -15.93 19.51
C ALA A 349 11.48 -15.47 20.89
N LEU A 350 12.70 -14.94 20.96
CA LEU A 350 13.29 -14.36 22.17
C LEU A 350 12.68 -12.99 22.50
N GLY A 351 12.36 -12.22 21.48
CA GLY A 351 11.63 -10.96 21.55
C GLY A 351 10.96 -10.67 20.22
N TRP A 352 10.02 -9.73 20.22
CA TRP A 352 9.31 -9.25 19.03
C TRP A 352 8.90 -7.79 19.22
N PRO A 353 8.65 -7.05 18.14
CA PRO A 353 8.17 -5.68 18.24
C PRO A 353 6.79 -5.57 18.90
N LEU A 354 6.53 -4.45 19.57
CA LEU A 354 5.20 -4.07 20.01
C LEU A 354 4.31 -3.72 18.80
N GLY A 355 3.01 -3.77 19.02
CA GLY A 355 2.00 -3.43 18.03
C GLY A 355 2.17 -2.03 17.42
N ASN A 356 1.95 -1.91 16.11
CA ASN A 356 2.03 -0.68 15.34
C ASN A 356 0.62 -0.20 14.88
N VAL A 357 -0.27 0.03 15.84
CA VAL A 357 -1.53 0.81 15.74
C VAL A 357 -2.65 0.30 14.80
N GLY A 358 -2.38 -0.36 13.66
CA GLY A 358 -3.39 -0.65 12.64
C GLY A 358 -3.47 -2.10 12.13
N ASN A 359 -4.55 -2.37 11.37
CA ASN A 359 -4.97 -3.71 10.92
C ASN A 359 -4.86 -3.93 9.40
N GLY A 360 -4.03 -3.15 8.72
CA GLY A 360 -3.92 -3.15 7.27
C GLY A 360 -3.47 -4.46 6.61
N VAL A 361 -3.26 -5.56 7.34
CA VAL A 361 -2.81 -6.87 6.80
C VAL A 361 -3.68 -8.06 7.23
N ASP A 362 -4.88 -7.86 7.79
CA ASP A 362 -5.76 -8.94 8.29
C ASP A 362 -5.99 -10.08 7.28
N GLY A 363 -6.44 -9.75 6.06
CA GLY A 363 -6.69 -10.75 5.02
C GLY A 363 -5.43 -11.52 4.64
N PRO A 364 -4.34 -10.84 4.25
CA PRO A 364 -3.06 -11.47 3.95
C PRO A 364 -2.52 -12.38 5.06
N VAL A 365 -2.55 -11.96 6.33
CA VAL A 365 -2.05 -12.77 7.44
C VAL A 365 -2.90 -14.02 7.67
N LEU A 366 -4.23 -13.93 7.54
CA LEU A 366 -5.11 -15.09 7.64
C LEU A 366 -4.84 -16.12 6.53
N ARG A 367 -4.67 -15.64 5.29
CA ARG A 367 -4.31 -16.53 4.16
C ARG A 367 -2.96 -17.20 4.40
N TYR A 368 -1.98 -16.46 4.92
CA TYR A 368 -0.69 -17.03 5.29
C TYR A 368 -0.80 -18.06 6.41
N ALA A 369 -1.56 -17.77 7.47
CA ALA A 369 -1.81 -18.69 8.57
C ALA A 369 -2.48 -20.00 8.11
N LEU A 370 -3.43 -19.91 7.18
CA LEU A 370 -4.05 -21.08 6.56
C LEU A 370 -3.05 -21.95 5.81
N SER A 371 -1.98 -21.37 5.26
CA SER A 371 -0.91 -22.10 4.58
C SER A 371 0.04 -22.83 5.55
N LEU A 372 0.19 -22.33 6.79
CA LEU A 372 1.02 -22.97 7.83
C LEU A 372 0.37 -24.22 8.46
N ARG A 373 -0.95 -24.35 8.29
CA ARG A 373 -1.79 -25.39 8.87
C ARG A 373 -1.43 -26.78 8.33
N ARG A 374 -1.15 -27.75 9.20
CA ARG A 374 -1.06 -29.18 8.82
C ARG A 374 -2.43 -29.84 8.82
N ASN A 375 -2.52 -31.06 8.29
CA ASN A 375 -3.77 -31.81 8.29
C ASN A 375 -4.37 -31.91 9.70
N ARG A 376 -5.60 -31.40 9.85
CA ARG A 376 -6.38 -31.28 11.10
C ARG A 376 -5.97 -30.19 12.09
N ASP A 377 -4.97 -29.37 11.78
CA ASP A 377 -4.67 -28.21 12.63
C ASP A 377 -5.84 -27.23 12.57
N ARG A 378 -6.19 -26.65 13.72
CA ARG A 378 -7.21 -25.59 13.80
C ARG A 378 -6.56 -24.23 13.60
N VAL A 379 -7.32 -23.26 13.09
CA VAL A 379 -6.87 -21.86 13.04
C VAL A 379 -7.71 -21.06 14.02
N VAL A 380 -7.03 -20.29 14.88
CA VAL A 380 -7.66 -19.39 15.85
C VAL A 380 -7.16 -17.98 15.56
N TRP A 381 -8.07 -17.02 15.50
CA TRP A 381 -7.75 -15.61 15.34
C TRP A 381 -8.17 -14.86 16.59
N VAL A 382 -7.18 -14.31 17.28
CA VAL A 382 -7.33 -13.42 18.44
C VAL A 382 -7.47 -12.01 17.91
N THR A 383 -8.65 -11.42 18.00
CA THR A 383 -8.96 -10.09 17.43
C THR A 383 -10.18 -9.45 18.09
N ASP A 384 -10.26 -8.12 18.05
CA ASP A 384 -11.46 -7.36 18.39
C ASP A 384 -12.48 -7.27 17.22
N GLY A 385 -12.09 -7.76 16.04
CA GLY A 385 -12.88 -7.81 14.82
C GLY A 385 -13.00 -6.48 14.07
N GLN A 386 -12.11 -5.51 14.32
CA GLN A 386 -11.91 -4.37 13.42
C GLN A 386 -11.03 -4.77 12.24
N VAL A 387 -11.47 -4.41 11.03
CA VAL A 387 -10.71 -4.62 9.80
C VAL A 387 -10.52 -3.28 9.11
N THR A 388 -9.28 -3.01 8.74
CA THR A 388 -8.90 -1.74 8.09
C THR A 388 -8.09 -1.99 6.83
N ASP A 389 -8.05 -0.97 5.97
CA ASP A 389 -7.13 -0.95 4.84
C ASP A 389 -5.69 -0.60 5.25
N SER A 390 -4.77 -0.52 4.29
CA SER A 390 -3.36 -0.18 4.52
C SER A 390 -3.11 1.23 5.07
N ASN A 391 -4.10 2.11 5.03
CA ASN A 391 -4.03 3.44 5.63
C ASN A 391 -4.86 3.53 6.94
N ASP A 392 -5.25 2.36 7.47
CA ASP A 392 -6.01 2.14 8.70
C ASP A 392 -7.42 2.76 8.65
N HIS A 393 -8.00 2.85 7.45
CA HIS A 393 -9.41 3.20 7.29
C HIS A 393 -10.27 1.96 7.34
N PRO A 394 -11.39 2.00 8.08
CA PRO A 394 -12.30 0.87 8.08
C PRO A 394 -12.92 0.65 6.70
N ASN A 395 -12.94 -0.60 6.23
CA ASN A 395 -13.45 -0.93 4.91
C ASN A 395 -14.41 -2.12 4.94
N GLU A 396 -15.60 -1.94 4.38
CA GLU A 396 -16.67 -2.95 4.39
C GLU A 396 -16.36 -4.16 3.50
N GLY A 397 -15.70 -3.95 2.35
CA GLY A 397 -15.31 -5.02 1.43
C GLY A 397 -14.21 -5.90 2.02
N LEU A 398 -13.20 -5.29 2.64
CA LEU A 398 -12.15 -6.03 3.35
C LEU A 398 -12.71 -6.80 4.56
N SER A 399 -13.65 -6.19 5.31
CA SER A 399 -14.34 -6.87 6.42
C SER A 399 -15.13 -8.09 5.95
N GLU A 400 -15.80 -7.97 4.80
CA GLU A 400 -16.54 -9.07 4.16
C GLU A 400 -15.58 -10.19 3.73
N GLU A 401 -14.44 -9.84 3.13
CA GLU A 401 -13.40 -10.80 2.74
C GLU A 401 -12.89 -11.62 3.94
N CYS A 402 -12.54 -10.96 5.05
CA CYS A 402 -12.12 -11.63 6.28
C CYS A 402 -13.23 -12.52 6.86
N ALA A 403 -14.48 -12.05 6.87
CA ALA A 403 -15.62 -12.85 7.33
C ALA A 403 -15.83 -14.12 6.47
N GLN A 404 -15.65 -14.02 5.16
CA GLN A 404 -15.70 -15.18 4.26
C GLN A 404 -14.57 -16.18 4.53
N LEU A 405 -13.34 -15.71 4.78
CA LEU A 405 -12.22 -16.58 5.20
C LEU A 405 -12.55 -17.31 6.50
N VAL A 406 -13.07 -16.58 7.49
CA VAL A 406 -13.45 -17.15 8.79
C VAL A 406 -14.51 -18.23 8.63
N ARG A 407 -15.58 -17.96 7.88
CA ARG A 407 -16.66 -18.93 7.64
C ARG A 407 -16.16 -20.13 6.84
N ARG A 408 -15.48 -19.90 5.72
CA ARG A 408 -15.06 -20.95 4.77
C ARG A 408 -14.08 -21.93 5.39
N HIS A 409 -13.15 -21.42 6.20
CA HIS A 409 -12.09 -22.23 6.81
C HIS A 409 -12.37 -22.61 8.26
N GLN A 410 -13.54 -22.25 8.79
CA GLN A 410 -13.94 -22.49 10.18
C GLN A 410 -12.89 -21.97 11.17
N ILE A 411 -12.43 -20.73 10.93
CA ILE A 411 -11.47 -20.06 11.82
C ILE A 411 -12.22 -19.69 13.10
N PHE A 412 -11.64 -20.03 14.24
CA PHE A 412 -12.21 -19.68 15.54
C PHE A 412 -11.86 -18.24 15.90
N LEU A 413 -12.83 -17.47 16.35
CA LEU A 413 -12.62 -16.11 16.83
C LEU A 413 -12.59 -16.13 18.36
N VAL A 414 -11.61 -15.44 18.94
CA VAL A 414 -11.46 -15.24 20.38
C VAL A 414 -10.98 -13.82 20.65
N ARG A 415 -11.24 -13.27 21.84
CA ARG A 415 -10.79 -11.91 22.17
C ARG A 415 -9.43 -11.87 22.84
N THR A 416 -9.09 -12.93 23.57
CA THR A 416 -7.89 -13.00 24.39
C THR A 416 -7.12 -14.29 24.17
N LEU A 417 -5.82 -14.28 24.48
CA LEU A 417 -5.00 -15.48 24.37
C LEU A 417 -5.46 -16.60 25.32
N GLY A 418 -5.97 -16.24 26.50
CA GLY A 418 -6.49 -17.19 27.48
C GLY A 418 -7.65 -18.06 26.96
N GLU A 419 -8.45 -17.55 26.04
CA GLU A 419 -9.59 -18.26 25.44
C GLU A 419 -9.18 -19.36 24.44
N VAL A 420 -7.97 -19.24 23.85
CA VAL A 420 -7.49 -20.13 22.78
C VAL A 420 -7.48 -21.59 23.23
N ALA A 421 -6.92 -21.87 24.41
CA ALA A 421 -6.80 -23.23 24.93
C ALA A 421 -8.16 -23.88 25.20
N GLY A 422 -9.17 -23.10 25.60
CA GLY A 422 -10.55 -23.56 25.77
C GLY A 422 -11.19 -23.89 24.42
N CYS A 423 -11.03 -23.00 23.44
CA CYS A 423 -11.58 -23.16 22.10
C CYS A 423 -11.06 -24.41 21.36
N LEU A 424 -9.79 -24.77 21.57
CA LEU A 424 -9.21 -25.98 20.97
C LEU A 424 -9.75 -27.29 21.59
N ARG A 425 -10.29 -27.25 22.82
CA ARG A 425 -10.84 -28.43 23.51
C ARG A 425 -12.26 -28.77 23.07
N VAL A 426 -13.08 -27.76 22.76
CA VAL A 426 -14.46 -27.94 22.31
C VAL A 426 -14.45 -28.48 20.88
N GLY A 427 -15.00 -29.67 20.66
CA GLY A 427 -15.23 -30.20 19.31
C GLY A 427 -16.51 -29.62 18.73
N GLY A 428 -16.45 -28.95 17.58
CA GLY A 428 -17.63 -28.42 16.89
C GLY A 428 -17.45 -26.98 16.38
N ILE A 429 -18.47 -26.48 15.70
CA ILE A 429 -18.60 -25.07 15.29
C ILE A 429 -18.98 -24.28 16.55
N GLN A 430 -18.22 -23.22 16.88
CA GLN A 430 -18.56 -22.34 18.01
C GLN A 430 -20.00 -21.81 17.86
N SER A 431 -20.76 -21.76 18.95
CA SER A 431 -21.90 -20.84 19.05
C SER A 431 -21.33 -19.42 19.22
N ILE A 432 -20.85 -18.83 18.13
CA ILE A 432 -20.20 -17.52 18.18
C ILE A 432 -21.27 -16.47 18.47
N GLN A 433 -21.11 -15.72 19.56
CA GLN A 433 -21.83 -14.46 19.74
C GLN A 433 -21.22 -13.42 18.79
N PHE A 434 -21.57 -13.52 17.51
CA PHE A 434 -21.00 -12.68 16.46
C PHE A 434 -21.16 -11.17 16.71
N GLY A 435 -22.09 -10.75 17.59
CA GLY A 435 -22.23 -9.35 17.97
C GLY A 435 -20.99 -8.75 18.64
N GLU A 436 -20.11 -9.58 19.17
CA GLU A 436 -18.94 -9.16 19.96
C GLU A 436 -17.71 -8.80 19.12
N PHE A 437 -17.58 -9.34 17.90
CA PHE A 437 -16.39 -9.19 17.06
C PHE A 437 -16.49 -8.05 16.05
N GLY A 438 -16.85 -6.84 16.51
CA GLY A 438 -16.76 -5.62 15.72
C GLY A 438 -17.43 -5.69 14.34
N ARG A 439 -16.66 -5.40 13.29
CA ARG A 439 -17.12 -5.40 11.89
C ARG A 439 -17.28 -6.80 11.34
N ILE A 440 -16.31 -7.67 11.60
CA ILE A 440 -16.31 -9.07 11.13
C ILE A 440 -17.54 -9.80 11.66
N GLY A 441 -17.83 -9.62 12.93
CA GLY A 441 -19.01 -10.17 13.58
C GLY A 441 -20.32 -9.71 12.94
N ARG A 442 -20.44 -8.43 12.56
CA ARG A 442 -21.58 -7.94 11.77
C ARG A 442 -21.69 -8.63 10.41
N LYS A 443 -20.57 -8.83 9.71
CA LYS A 443 -20.55 -9.51 8.40
C LYS A 443 -20.91 -10.99 8.51
N LEU A 444 -20.35 -11.69 9.49
CA LEU A 444 -20.64 -13.10 9.74
C LEU A 444 -22.14 -13.34 10.01
N ARG A 445 -22.82 -12.44 10.73
CA ARG A 445 -24.29 -12.54 10.93
C ARG A 445 -25.10 -12.46 9.65
N ASN A 446 -24.62 -11.74 8.64
CA ASN A 446 -25.31 -11.63 7.35
C ASN A 446 -25.06 -12.83 6.44
N LEU A 447 -24.05 -13.64 6.76
CA LEU A 447 -23.64 -14.81 5.99
C LEU A 447 -24.32 -16.11 6.48
N VAL A 448 -24.68 -16.18 7.76
CA VAL A 448 -25.48 -17.26 8.36
C VAL A 448 -26.94 -17.07 8.00
#